data_AF-A0A220UQU3-F1
#
_entry.id   AF-A0A220UQU3-F1
#
_cell.length_a   1.000
_cell.length_b   1.000
_cell.length_c   1.000
_cell.angle_alpha   90.00
_cell.angle_beta   90.00
_cell.angle_gamma   90.00
#
_symmetry.space_group_name_H-M   'P 1'
#
loop_
_entity.id
_entity.type
_entity.pdbx_description
1 polymer ?
#
loop_
_entity_poly.entity_id
_entity_poly.type
_entity_poly.pdbx_seq_one_letter_code
_entity_poly.pdbx_strand_id
1 'polypeptide(L)'
;MILYDYLYVDLEKSISLYSQLTGGVVELKETQQEKGSTSDNKRNYDFKVFKHDAGGVEHEKEHSKATIKPHHALLQELEKELSSNGYLLDLSKIGESQTLKSPEVRNILKNALCVKCTGRVVFEDYERMKKIGQDFPSIVELINKSSTNTLESSPEYQVILHKIKSLQNASGDTYKKQLAKKQAKELQLTLEQLKKSVTGVDIVPQWILDGMKTWIDAFLPNIINIRVYPFSSEMDEHLFGHLDSSNFSIQDPTAFHFTYGSFPTEEFTMIGVVTSVPSKEDEEFKPLFEFEKDELEDHERVESAFRGMFRGFDGMEAMVRTCRYPRVLVHPILVYRQTLPNKSIKQDYK
;
A
#
# COMPACT_ATOMS: atom_id res chain seq x y z
N MET A 1 4.54 -30.38 1.49
CA MET A 1 4.56 -29.25 2.45
C MET A 1 4.38 -27.98 1.65
N ILE A 2 3.40 -27.15 2.00
CA ILE A 2 3.19 -25.83 1.37
C ILE A 2 4.19 -24.87 2.01
N LEU A 3 4.89 -24.08 1.20
CA LEU A 3 5.71 -22.99 1.70
C LEU A 3 4.94 -21.68 1.62
N TYR A 4 5.11 -20.86 2.66
CA TYR A 4 4.50 -19.55 2.79
C TYR A 4 5.61 -18.50 2.73
N ASP A 5 5.50 -17.59 1.78
CA ASP A 5 6.35 -16.42 1.68
C ASP A 5 5.56 -15.21 2.19
N TYR A 6 5.81 -14.80 3.42
CA TYR A 6 5.08 -13.71 4.07
C TYR A 6 5.66 -12.36 3.68
N LEU A 7 4.84 -11.55 3.02
CA LEU A 7 5.21 -10.20 2.58
C LEU A 7 4.88 -9.16 3.65
N TYR A 8 3.75 -9.36 4.35
CA TYR A 8 3.24 -8.49 5.40
C TYR A 8 2.70 -9.34 6.55
N VAL A 9 3.08 -9.01 7.79
CA VAL A 9 2.61 -9.67 9.00
C VAL A 9 2.38 -8.62 10.10
N ASP A 10 1.11 -8.34 10.39
CA ASP A 10 0.72 -7.66 11.63
C ASP A 10 0.80 -8.67 12.78
N LEU A 11 1.99 -8.78 13.35
CA LEU A 11 2.30 -9.79 14.35
C LEU A 11 1.56 -9.52 15.66
N GLU A 12 1.45 -8.26 16.08
CA GLU A 12 0.74 -7.88 17.31
C GLU A 12 -0.73 -8.27 17.22
N LYS A 13 -1.39 -7.96 16.10
CA LYS A 13 -2.77 -8.37 15.87
C LYS A 13 -2.91 -9.88 15.76
N SER A 14 -1.97 -10.55 15.10
CA SER A 14 -1.95 -12.01 14.99
C SER A 14 -1.91 -12.68 16.37
N ILE A 15 -1.02 -12.21 17.26
CA ILE A 15 -0.89 -12.72 18.62
C ILE A 15 -2.15 -12.43 19.42
N SER A 16 -2.67 -11.20 19.35
CA SER A 16 -3.89 -10.80 20.06
C SER A 16 -5.09 -11.68 19.70
N LEU A 17 -5.29 -11.94 18.40
CA LEU A 17 -6.36 -12.82 17.92
C LEU A 17 -6.13 -14.27 18.36
N TYR A 18 -4.90 -14.77 18.23
CA TYR A 18 -4.56 -16.12 18.62
C TYR A 18 -4.80 -16.37 20.11
N SER A 19 -4.40 -15.43 20.97
CA SER A 19 -4.61 -15.50 22.42
C SER A 19 -6.09 -15.46 22.79
N GLN A 20 -6.92 -14.69 22.09
CA GLN A 20 -8.37 -14.70 22.30
C GLN A 20 -9.03 -16.02 21.91
N LEU A 21 -8.57 -16.67 20.83
CA LEU A 21 -9.13 -17.94 20.36
C LEU A 21 -8.73 -19.13 21.23
N THR A 22 -7.48 -19.14 21.71
CA THR A 22 -6.91 -20.31 22.40
C THR A 22 -6.85 -20.16 23.92
N GLY A 23 -7.05 -18.94 24.44
CA GLY A 23 -6.80 -18.59 25.85
C GLY A 23 -5.32 -18.64 26.26
N GLY A 24 -4.40 -18.88 25.30
CA GLY A 24 -2.96 -18.98 25.57
C GLY A 24 -2.24 -17.64 25.52
N VAL A 25 -1.38 -17.38 26.51
CA VAL A 25 -0.44 -16.24 26.49
C VAL A 25 0.78 -16.63 25.65
N VAL A 26 1.03 -15.90 24.57
CA VAL A 26 2.23 -16.05 23.74
C VAL A 26 3.21 -14.95 24.12
N GLU A 27 4.32 -15.29 24.78
CA GLU A 27 5.41 -14.34 25.04
C GLU A 27 6.39 -14.32 23.86
N LEU A 28 6.67 -13.10 23.36
CA LEU A 28 7.72 -12.83 22.39
C LEU A 28 9.05 -12.68 23.12
N LYS A 29 9.99 -13.58 22.87
CA LYS A 29 11.38 -13.37 23.29
C LYS A 29 12.11 -12.64 22.17
N GLU A 30 12.12 -11.29 22.21
CA GLU A 30 13.12 -10.54 21.45
C GLU A 30 14.49 -11.01 21.92
N THR A 31 15.24 -11.64 21.03
CA THR A 31 16.61 -12.03 21.32
C THR A 31 17.47 -10.76 21.21
N GLN A 32 17.37 -9.88 22.20
CA GLN A 32 18.33 -8.80 22.37
C GLN A 32 19.66 -9.44 22.75
N GLN A 33 20.59 -9.52 21.79
CA GLN A 33 21.99 -9.75 22.10
C GLN A 33 22.56 -8.50 22.79
N GLU A 34 22.34 -8.37 24.09
CA GLU A 34 23.20 -7.54 24.92
C GLU A 34 24.58 -8.21 24.99
N LYS A 35 25.58 -7.60 24.36
CA LYS A 35 26.99 -7.83 24.72
C LYS A 35 27.24 -7.24 26.10
N GLY A 36 26.76 -7.91 27.15
CA GLY A 36 27.14 -7.62 28.52
C GLY A 36 28.58 -8.08 28.76
N SER A 37 29.53 -7.15 28.72
CA SER A 37 30.85 -7.40 29.30
C SER A 37 30.68 -7.52 30.81
N THR A 38 30.86 -8.73 31.33
CA THR A 38 30.96 -8.98 32.78
C THR A 38 32.26 -8.34 33.27
N SER A 39 32.15 -7.18 33.92
CA SER A 39 33.24 -6.66 34.74
C SER A 39 33.12 -7.28 36.12
N ASP A 40 34.02 -8.23 36.38
CA ASP A 40 34.10 -9.00 37.61
C ASP A 40 34.69 -8.11 38.71
N ASN A 41 33.85 -7.30 39.37
CA ASN A 41 34.28 -6.44 40.47
C ASN A 41 34.02 -7.15 41.81
N LYS A 42 34.90 -8.10 42.14
CA LYS A 42 34.99 -8.71 43.47
C LYS A 42 35.24 -7.62 44.52
N ARG A 43 34.22 -7.32 45.32
CA ARG A 43 34.40 -6.75 46.65
C ARG A 43 33.73 -7.66 47.67
N ASN A 44 34.55 -8.52 48.27
CA ASN A 44 34.20 -9.28 49.46
C ASN A 44 33.92 -8.31 50.61
N TYR A 45 32.69 -8.33 51.11
CA TYR A 45 32.41 -7.90 52.47
C TYR A 45 31.70 -9.06 53.18
N ASP A 46 32.46 -9.73 54.04
CA ASP A 46 31.97 -10.76 54.97
C ASP A 46 31.41 -10.04 56.20
N PHE A 47 30.09 -10.01 56.34
CA PHE A 47 29.42 -9.67 57.60
C PHE A 47 28.55 -10.86 58.03
N LYS A 48 29.18 -11.81 58.72
CA LYS A 48 28.51 -12.83 59.53
C LYS A 48 27.90 -12.22 60.78
N VAL A 49 26.66 -11.73 60.73
CA VAL A 49 25.92 -11.37 61.94
C VAL A 49 24.41 -11.67 61.79
N PHE A 50 23.96 -12.60 62.64
CA PHE A 50 22.60 -13.01 63.06
C PHE A 50 21.64 -13.78 62.13
N LYS A 51 21.44 -15.04 62.53
CA LYS A 51 20.27 -15.88 62.27
C LYS A 51 18.99 -15.21 62.77
N HIS A 52 17.96 -15.17 61.92
CA HIS A 52 16.59 -15.43 62.34
C HIS A 52 15.90 -16.24 61.24
N ASP A 53 15.50 -17.46 61.62
CA ASP A 53 14.74 -18.42 60.83
C ASP A 53 13.29 -18.31 61.36
N ALA A 54 12.46 -17.50 60.70
CA ALA A 54 11.01 -17.43 60.89
C ALA A 54 10.42 -16.39 59.92
N GLY A 55 9.83 -16.86 58.83
CA GLY A 55 9.08 -16.04 57.89
C GLY A 55 8.74 -16.86 56.67
N GLY A 56 7.63 -17.60 56.73
CA GLY A 56 7.14 -18.39 55.61
C GLY A 56 6.98 -17.51 54.39
N VAL A 57 7.79 -17.79 53.36
CA VAL A 57 7.54 -17.27 52.02
C VAL A 57 6.49 -18.19 51.44
N GLU A 58 5.24 -17.74 51.40
CA GLU A 58 4.28 -18.30 50.46
C GLU A 58 4.87 -18.13 49.06
N HIS A 59 5.44 -19.20 48.54
CA HIS A 59 5.63 -19.32 47.11
C HIS A 59 4.26 -19.58 46.50
N GLU A 60 3.51 -18.50 46.24
CA GLU A 60 2.62 -18.49 45.08
C GLU A 60 3.51 -18.69 43.84
N LYS A 61 3.71 -19.95 43.48
CA LYS A 61 4.15 -20.31 42.14
C LYS A 61 2.97 -20.05 41.21
N GLU A 62 2.81 -18.82 40.78
CA GLU A 62 2.18 -18.55 39.48
C GLU A 62 3.02 -19.28 38.43
N HIS A 63 2.58 -20.47 38.05
CA HIS A 63 3.10 -21.18 36.90
C HIS A 63 2.58 -20.47 35.64
N SER A 64 3.19 -19.33 35.27
CA SER A 64 3.04 -18.78 33.92
C SER A 64 3.77 -19.71 32.95
N LYS A 65 3.00 -20.56 32.26
CA LYS A 65 3.53 -21.38 31.15
C LYS A 65 3.63 -20.49 29.90
N ALA A 66 4.71 -19.73 29.79
CA ALA A 66 5.06 -19.07 28.54
C ALA A 66 5.49 -20.14 27.50
N THR A 67 4.74 -20.27 26.40
CA THR A 67 5.10 -21.15 25.28
C THR A 67 5.65 -20.31 24.15
N ILE A 68 6.94 -20.42 23.88
CA ILE A 68 7.60 -19.72 22.77
C ILE A 68 7.29 -20.48 21.47
N LYS A 69 6.49 -19.86 20.58
CA LYS A 69 6.17 -20.43 19.26
C LYS A 69 6.90 -19.68 18.15
N PRO A 70 7.53 -20.38 17.18
CA PRO A 70 8.05 -19.75 15.98
C PRO A 70 6.92 -19.01 15.23
N HIS A 71 7.20 -17.81 14.71
CA HIS A 71 6.19 -16.96 14.07
C HIS A 71 5.40 -17.70 12.98
N HIS A 72 6.07 -18.39 12.06
CA HIS A 72 5.39 -19.12 10.97
C HIS A 72 4.42 -20.20 11.47
N ALA A 73 4.74 -20.90 12.57
CA ALA A 73 3.85 -21.91 13.15
C ALA A 73 2.62 -21.25 13.79
N LEU A 74 2.82 -20.14 14.52
CA LEU A 74 1.74 -19.33 15.09
C LEU A 74 0.77 -18.87 14.00
N LEU A 75 1.26 -18.34 12.88
CA LEU A 75 0.43 -17.80 11.81
C LEU A 75 -0.43 -18.87 11.12
N GLN A 76 0.15 -20.06 10.89
CA GLN A 76 -0.59 -21.19 10.32
C GLN A 76 -1.66 -21.73 11.28
N GLU A 77 -1.32 -21.84 12.57
CA GLU A 77 -2.29 -22.23 13.59
C GLU A 77 -3.41 -21.21 13.73
N LEU A 78 -3.11 -19.90 13.71
CA LEU A 78 -4.11 -18.84 13.75
C LEU A 78 -5.13 -18.98 12.61
N GLU A 79 -4.66 -19.17 11.37
CA GLU A 79 -5.56 -19.38 10.22
C GLU A 79 -6.46 -20.61 10.43
N LYS A 80 -5.88 -21.70 10.95
CA LYS A 80 -6.62 -22.93 11.24
C LYS A 80 -7.66 -22.73 12.34
N GLU A 81 -7.31 -22.06 13.44
CA GLU A 81 -8.22 -21.79 14.56
C GLU A 81 -9.35 -20.87 14.13
N LEU A 82 -9.06 -19.80 13.37
CA LEU A 82 -10.09 -18.92 12.82
C LEU A 82 -11.06 -19.70 11.91
N SER A 83 -10.55 -20.56 11.05
CA SER A 83 -11.40 -21.39 10.18
C SER A 83 -12.19 -22.45 10.95
N SER A 84 -11.60 -23.12 11.94
CA SER A 84 -12.25 -24.24 12.65
C SER A 84 -13.35 -23.77 13.58
N ASN A 85 -13.21 -22.55 14.14
CA ASN A 85 -14.18 -21.95 15.04
C ASN A 85 -15.22 -21.07 14.32
N GLY A 86 -15.21 -21.02 12.98
CA GLY A 86 -16.21 -20.30 12.18
C GLY A 86 -16.02 -18.78 12.12
N TYR A 87 -14.84 -18.26 12.48
CA TYR A 87 -14.53 -16.83 12.42
C TYR A 87 -13.94 -16.38 11.07
N LEU A 88 -13.54 -17.32 10.21
CA LEU A 88 -12.94 -17.05 8.90
C LEU A 88 -13.86 -17.44 7.75
N LEU A 89 -14.22 -16.47 6.90
CA LEU A 89 -14.75 -16.75 5.57
C LEU A 89 -13.59 -16.89 4.58
N ASP A 90 -13.47 -18.05 3.92
CA ASP A 90 -12.52 -18.27 2.83
C ASP A 90 -13.23 -18.11 1.48
N LEU A 91 -12.90 -17.02 0.76
CA LEU A 91 -13.53 -16.72 -0.53
C LEU A 91 -13.20 -17.75 -1.62
N SER A 92 -12.14 -18.55 -1.46
CA SER A 92 -11.86 -19.65 -2.41
C SER A 92 -12.83 -20.82 -2.28
N LYS A 93 -13.64 -20.85 -1.20
CA LYS A 93 -14.57 -21.93 -0.88
C LYS A 93 -16.04 -21.54 -1.07
N ILE A 94 -16.33 -20.32 -1.51
CA ILE A 94 -17.70 -19.94 -1.89
C ILE A 94 -18.06 -20.59 -3.23
N GLY A 95 -19.35 -20.77 -3.52
CA GLY A 95 -19.76 -21.41 -4.77
C GLY A 95 -19.30 -20.62 -6.00
N GLU A 96 -19.04 -21.30 -7.13
CA GLU A 96 -18.50 -20.67 -8.35
C GLU A 96 -19.36 -19.51 -8.90
N SER A 97 -20.65 -19.47 -8.57
CA SER A 97 -21.58 -18.41 -8.96
C SER A 97 -21.70 -17.26 -7.94
N GLN A 98 -21.02 -17.38 -6.80
CA GLN A 98 -21.09 -16.41 -5.71
C GLN A 98 -19.90 -15.44 -5.77
N THR A 99 -20.17 -14.15 -5.52
CA THR A 99 -19.17 -13.08 -5.51
C THR A 99 -19.42 -12.14 -4.30
N LEU A 100 -18.66 -11.05 -4.16
CA LEU A 100 -18.93 -10.03 -3.13
C LEU A 100 -20.26 -9.31 -3.35
N LYS A 101 -20.82 -9.35 -4.56
CA LYS A 101 -22.16 -8.80 -4.83
C LYS A 101 -23.27 -9.71 -4.33
N SER A 102 -23.02 -11.01 -4.15
CA SER A 102 -24.02 -11.98 -3.72
C SER A 102 -24.56 -11.66 -2.31
N PRO A 103 -25.89 -11.55 -2.13
CA PRO A 103 -26.49 -11.21 -0.82
C PRO A 103 -26.08 -12.16 0.31
N GLU A 104 -26.00 -13.47 0.01
CA GLU A 104 -25.59 -14.51 0.95
C GLU A 104 -24.15 -14.28 1.44
N VAL A 105 -23.21 -14.05 0.53
CA VAL A 105 -21.81 -13.77 0.85
C VAL A 105 -21.68 -12.49 1.67
N ARG A 106 -22.42 -11.43 1.31
CA ARG A 106 -22.41 -10.17 2.09
C ARG A 106 -22.97 -10.37 3.50
N ASN A 107 -24.02 -11.17 3.67
CA ASN A 107 -24.56 -11.47 4.99
C ASN A 107 -23.55 -12.24 5.84
N ILE A 108 -22.81 -13.19 5.26
CA ILE A 108 -21.73 -13.89 5.98
C ILE A 108 -20.61 -12.91 6.34
N LEU A 109 -20.15 -12.08 5.40
CA LEU A 109 -19.09 -11.10 5.64
C LEU A 109 -19.43 -10.12 6.76
N LYS A 110 -20.69 -9.66 6.87
CA LYS A 110 -21.14 -8.77 7.96
C LYS A 110 -21.02 -9.40 9.35
N ASN A 111 -21.05 -10.73 9.43
CA ASN A 111 -21.01 -11.48 10.69
C ASN A 111 -19.68 -12.23 10.92
N ALA A 112 -18.82 -12.30 9.90
CA ALA A 112 -17.51 -12.92 10.00
C ALA A 112 -16.49 -11.93 10.59
N LEU A 113 -15.63 -12.42 11.48
CA LEU A 113 -14.53 -11.61 12.02
C LEU A 113 -13.45 -11.39 10.96
N CYS A 114 -13.04 -12.47 10.30
CA CYS A 114 -11.96 -12.48 9.34
C CYS A 114 -12.44 -12.96 7.97
N VAL A 115 -11.77 -12.49 6.94
CA VAL A 115 -11.91 -12.98 5.57
C VAL A 115 -10.54 -13.33 5.01
N LYS A 116 -10.48 -14.45 4.29
CA LYS A 116 -9.33 -14.89 3.50
C LYS A 116 -9.69 -14.79 2.02
N CYS A 117 -8.82 -14.16 1.24
CA CYS A 117 -8.96 -14.09 -0.20
C CYS A 117 -7.62 -14.35 -0.88
N THR A 118 -7.67 -14.91 -2.09
CA THR A 118 -6.49 -15.05 -2.96
C THR A 118 -6.86 -14.47 -4.31
N GLY A 119 -5.94 -13.73 -4.93
CA GLY A 119 -6.15 -13.18 -6.25
C GLY A 119 -5.06 -12.18 -6.65
N ARG A 120 -5.31 -11.45 -7.74
CA ARG A 120 -4.41 -10.40 -8.22
C ARG A 120 -4.39 -9.24 -7.24
N VAL A 121 -3.22 -8.66 -7.03
CA VAL A 121 -3.06 -7.56 -6.06
C VAL A 121 -2.53 -6.27 -6.69
N VAL A 122 -2.92 -5.14 -6.11
CA VAL A 122 -2.38 -3.82 -6.41
C VAL A 122 -1.95 -3.19 -5.09
N PHE A 123 -0.72 -2.66 -5.05
CA PHE A 123 -0.21 -1.84 -3.96
C PHE A 123 -0.24 -0.37 -4.37
N GLU A 124 -0.99 0.44 -3.62
CA GLU A 124 -1.09 1.89 -3.84
C GLU A 124 -0.28 2.59 -2.74
N ASP A 125 0.95 2.95 -3.07
CA ASP A 125 1.86 3.68 -2.18
C ASP A 125 1.88 5.16 -2.56
N TYR A 126 1.20 5.98 -1.77
CA TYR A 126 1.05 7.40 -2.06
C TYR A 126 2.33 8.20 -1.79
N GLU A 127 3.17 7.77 -0.85
CA GLU A 127 4.48 8.40 -0.62
C GLU A 127 5.41 8.20 -1.81
N ARG A 128 5.40 7.00 -2.38
CA ARG A 128 6.12 6.72 -3.63
C ARG A 128 5.56 7.54 -4.80
N MET A 129 4.24 7.64 -4.92
CA MET A 129 3.60 8.46 -5.97
C MET A 129 4.01 9.93 -5.86
N LYS A 130 4.03 10.47 -4.63
CA LYS A 130 4.49 11.82 -4.32
C LYS A 130 5.94 12.03 -4.76
N LYS A 131 6.84 11.10 -4.42
CA LYS A 131 8.25 11.15 -4.83
C LYS A 131 8.42 11.12 -6.36
N ILE A 132 7.73 10.20 -7.04
CA ILE A 132 7.76 10.12 -8.51
C ILE A 132 7.26 11.43 -9.13
N GLY A 133 6.17 11.99 -8.60
CA GLY A 133 5.63 13.26 -9.08
C GLY A 133 6.60 14.43 -8.98
N GLN A 134 7.38 14.50 -7.90
CA GLN A 134 8.40 15.54 -7.71
C GLN A 134 9.55 15.44 -8.73
N ASP A 135 9.99 14.21 -9.03
CA ASP A 135 11.09 13.96 -9.96
C ASP A 135 10.65 13.94 -11.44
N PHE A 136 9.34 13.83 -11.70
CA PHE A 136 8.77 13.65 -13.03
C PHE A 136 9.20 14.73 -14.04
N PRO A 137 9.18 16.05 -13.73
CA PRO A 137 9.62 17.08 -14.68
C PRO A 137 11.04 16.88 -15.18
N SER A 138 11.96 16.51 -14.28
CA SER A 138 13.37 16.25 -14.59
C SER A 138 13.53 15.02 -15.50
N ILE A 139 12.72 13.98 -15.26
CA ILE A 139 12.70 12.77 -16.10
C ILE A 139 12.19 13.08 -17.51
N VAL A 140 11.09 13.83 -17.61
CA VAL A 140 10.53 14.26 -18.91
C VAL A 140 11.52 15.14 -19.67
N GLU A 141 12.19 16.06 -18.98
CA GLU A 141 13.22 16.90 -19.58
C GLU A 141 14.38 16.06 -20.13
N LEU A 142 14.85 15.07 -19.38
CA LEU A 142 15.90 14.16 -19.82
C LEU A 142 15.49 13.37 -21.07
N ILE A 143 14.27 12.80 -21.08
CA ILE A 143 13.75 12.04 -22.23
C ILE A 143 13.65 12.94 -23.46
N ASN A 144 13.03 14.12 -23.32
CA ASN A 144 12.85 15.06 -24.41
C ASN A 144 14.20 15.60 -24.94
N LYS A 145 15.16 15.86 -24.06
CA LYS A 145 16.54 16.25 -24.46
C LYS A 145 17.25 15.12 -25.20
N SER A 146 17.12 13.88 -24.73
CA SER A 146 17.72 12.71 -25.39
C SER A 146 17.16 12.50 -26.81
N SER A 147 15.83 12.57 -26.96
CA SER A 147 15.17 12.45 -28.26
C SER A 147 15.56 13.59 -29.20
N THR A 148 15.62 14.83 -28.68
CA THR A 148 16.05 16.00 -29.46
C THR A 148 17.52 15.88 -29.88
N ASN A 149 18.43 15.51 -28.99
CA ASN A 149 19.84 15.32 -29.32
C ASN A 149 20.05 14.24 -30.38
N THR A 150 19.27 13.15 -30.32
CA THR A 150 19.32 12.08 -31.33
C THR A 150 18.90 12.61 -32.70
N LEU A 151 17.82 13.38 -32.76
CA LEU A 151 17.37 14.04 -33.99
C LEU A 151 18.41 15.04 -34.50
N GLU A 152 18.95 15.88 -33.62
CA GLU A 152 19.93 16.90 -33.97
C GLU A 152 21.25 16.31 -34.47
N SER A 153 21.62 15.14 -33.98
CA SER A 153 22.82 14.41 -34.42
C SER A 153 22.62 13.65 -35.73
N SER A 154 21.39 13.56 -36.26
CA SER A 154 21.13 12.83 -37.51
C SER A 154 21.74 13.54 -38.73
N PRO A 155 22.31 12.80 -39.70
CA PRO A 155 22.89 13.40 -40.91
C PRO A 155 21.89 14.25 -41.69
N GLU A 156 20.63 13.79 -41.77
CA GLU A 156 19.54 14.47 -42.46
C GLU A 156 19.23 15.84 -41.85
N TYR A 157 19.16 15.91 -40.52
CA TYR A 157 18.95 17.15 -39.79
C TYR A 157 20.11 18.13 -39.98
N GLN A 158 21.36 17.64 -39.95
CA GLN A 158 22.55 18.47 -40.21
C GLN A 158 22.60 19.00 -41.64
N VAL A 159 22.18 18.21 -42.63
CA VAL A 159 22.05 18.64 -44.03
C VAL A 159 21.02 19.78 -44.15
N ILE A 160 19.87 19.67 -43.50
CA ILE A 160 18.84 20.72 -43.51
C ILE A 160 19.37 21.99 -42.81
N LEU A 161 20.06 21.87 -41.67
CA LEU A 161 20.69 23.00 -40.98
C LEU A 161 21.73 23.71 -41.85
N HIS A 162 22.59 22.95 -42.54
CA HIS A 162 23.58 23.51 -43.45
C HIS A 162 22.91 24.23 -44.63
N LYS A 163 21.83 23.65 -45.16
CA LYS A 163 21.02 24.27 -46.21
C LYS A 163 20.39 25.60 -45.75
N ILE A 164 19.84 25.65 -44.54
CA ILE A 164 19.31 26.89 -43.94
C ILE A 164 20.40 27.96 -43.85
N LYS A 165 21.59 27.62 -43.33
CA LYS A 165 22.73 28.55 -43.22
C LYS A 165 23.16 29.08 -44.59
N SER A 166 23.21 28.21 -45.61
CA SER A 166 23.58 28.62 -46.98
C SER A 166 22.55 29.56 -47.61
N LEU A 167 21.25 29.33 -47.36
CA LEU A 167 20.16 30.19 -47.84
C LEU A 167 20.11 31.54 -47.11
N GLN A 168 20.47 31.58 -45.82
CA GLN A 168 20.54 32.83 -45.05
C GLN A 168 21.72 33.73 -45.48
N ASN A 169 22.83 33.11 -45.88
CA ASN A 169 24.04 33.81 -46.33
C ASN A 169 24.07 34.07 -47.85
N ALA A 170 22.97 33.80 -48.55
CA ALA A 170 22.90 33.96 -50.00
C ALA A 170 23.19 35.41 -50.44
N SER A 171 24.12 35.56 -51.39
CA SER A 171 24.51 36.83 -52.00
C SER A 171 23.85 37.01 -53.37
N GLY A 172 23.44 38.23 -53.73
CA GLY A 172 22.73 38.53 -54.97
C GLY A 172 21.68 39.63 -54.82
N ASP A 173 20.92 39.88 -55.90
CA ASP A 173 19.87 40.90 -55.99
C ASP A 173 18.81 40.76 -54.88
N THR A 174 18.19 41.89 -54.52
CA THR A 174 17.19 42.02 -53.44
C THR A 174 16.09 40.95 -53.54
N TYR A 175 15.64 40.64 -54.75
CA TYR A 175 14.62 39.60 -55.01
C TYR A 175 15.11 38.18 -54.68
N LYS A 176 16.31 37.80 -55.12
CA LYS A 176 16.90 36.47 -54.84
C LYS A 176 17.18 36.29 -53.35
N LYS A 177 17.61 37.35 -52.66
CA LYS A 177 17.76 37.36 -51.20
C LYS A 177 16.44 37.16 -50.46
N GLN A 178 15.36 37.81 -50.91
CA GLN A 178 14.04 37.64 -50.30
C GLN A 178 13.50 36.22 -50.49
N LEU A 179 13.68 35.63 -51.67
CA LEU A 179 13.26 34.26 -51.95
C LEU A 179 14.03 33.24 -51.09
N ALA A 180 15.35 33.39 -50.99
CA ALA A 180 16.19 32.52 -50.16
C ALA A 180 15.84 32.61 -48.67
N LYS A 181 15.54 33.82 -48.16
CA LYS A 181 15.06 34.01 -46.78
C LYS A 181 13.72 33.34 -46.53
N LYS A 182 12.78 33.38 -47.50
CA LYS A 182 11.49 32.71 -47.38
C LYS A 182 11.66 31.19 -47.29
N GLN A 183 12.49 30.60 -48.15
CA GLN A 183 12.80 29.17 -48.14
C GLN A 183 13.52 28.74 -46.84
N ALA A 184 14.42 29.56 -46.32
CA ALA A 184 15.08 29.28 -45.04
C ALA A 184 14.07 29.28 -43.88
N LYS A 185 13.10 30.20 -43.89
CA LYS A 185 12.02 30.27 -42.88
C LYS A 185 11.09 29.06 -42.95
N GLU A 186 10.74 28.60 -44.15
CA GLU A 186 9.94 27.39 -44.36
C GLU A 186 10.67 26.15 -43.81
N LEU A 187 11.96 25.98 -44.12
CA LEU A 187 12.78 24.88 -43.58
C LEU A 187 12.95 24.95 -42.05
N GLN A 188 13.07 26.15 -41.48
CA GLN A 188 13.08 26.33 -40.02
C GLN A 188 11.75 25.88 -39.39
N LEU A 189 10.62 26.23 -39.98
CA LEU A 189 9.30 25.78 -39.50
C LEU A 189 9.17 24.25 -39.58
N THR A 190 9.67 23.63 -40.65
CA THR A 190 9.71 22.17 -40.77
C THR A 190 10.57 21.52 -39.69
N LEU A 191 11.76 22.08 -39.38
CA LEU A 191 12.61 21.57 -38.29
C LEU A 191 11.95 21.73 -36.92
N GLU A 192 11.30 22.85 -36.66
CA GLU A 192 10.56 23.08 -35.41
C GLU A 192 9.37 22.10 -35.26
N GLN A 193 8.65 21.82 -36.35
CA GLN A 193 7.60 20.81 -36.37
C GLN A 193 8.16 19.40 -36.13
N LEU A 194 9.31 19.07 -36.74
CA LEU A 194 9.99 17.81 -36.54
C LEU A 194 10.44 17.62 -35.08
N LYS A 195 11.03 18.66 -34.47
CA LYS A 195 11.37 18.67 -33.04
C LYS A 195 10.15 18.41 -32.16
N LYS A 196 9.05 19.13 -32.42
CA LYS A 196 7.79 18.93 -31.68
C LYS A 196 7.19 17.54 -31.87
N SER A 197 7.36 16.92 -33.05
CA SER A 197 6.91 15.54 -33.29
C SER A 197 7.75 14.48 -32.58
N VAL A 198 8.99 14.81 -32.20
CA VAL A 198 9.95 13.89 -31.56
C VAL A 198 9.94 14.03 -30.03
N THR A 199 9.53 15.18 -29.49
CA THR A 199 9.18 15.32 -28.07
C THR A 199 7.88 14.59 -27.79
N GLY A 200 7.97 13.33 -27.34
CA GLY A 200 6.84 12.42 -27.19
C GLY A 200 6.20 12.39 -25.80
N VAL A 201 6.75 13.11 -24.82
CA VAL A 201 6.21 13.14 -23.45
C VAL A 201 5.80 14.55 -23.08
N ASP A 202 4.49 14.72 -22.87
CA ASP A 202 3.91 15.98 -22.42
C ASP A 202 4.39 16.33 -21.02
N ILE A 203 4.78 17.59 -20.84
CA ILE A 203 5.16 18.12 -19.53
C ILE A 203 3.89 18.33 -18.72
N VAL A 204 3.76 17.62 -17.60
CA VAL A 204 2.68 17.86 -16.65
C VAL A 204 2.90 19.24 -15.98
N PRO A 205 1.92 20.15 -16.00
CA PRO A 205 2.05 21.45 -15.34
C PRO A 205 2.39 21.32 -13.85
N GLN A 206 3.36 22.12 -13.37
CA GLN A 206 3.87 22.04 -12.00
C GLN A 206 2.77 22.18 -10.93
N TRP A 207 1.78 23.05 -11.16
CA TRP A 207 0.67 23.24 -10.20
C TRP A 207 -0.16 21.97 -9.98
N ILE A 208 -0.22 21.05 -10.97
CA ILE A 208 -0.90 19.75 -10.81
C ILE A 208 -0.09 18.86 -9.87
N LEU A 209 1.24 18.84 -10.05
CA LEU A 209 2.15 18.06 -9.20
C LEU A 209 2.14 18.59 -7.76
N ASP A 210 2.12 19.91 -7.59
CA ASP A 210 2.03 20.56 -6.28
C ASP A 210 0.66 20.30 -5.63
N GLY A 211 -0.41 20.31 -6.41
CA GLY A 211 -1.77 19.96 -5.96
C GLY A 211 -1.86 18.49 -5.51
N MET A 212 -1.30 17.56 -6.29
CA MET A 212 -1.22 16.15 -5.93
C MET A 212 -0.42 15.93 -4.65
N LYS A 213 0.73 16.60 -4.51
CA LYS A 213 1.53 16.55 -3.28
C LYS A 213 0.72 17.03 -2.08
N THR A 214 0.06 18.18 -2.20
CA THR A 214 -0.77 18.75 -1.13
C THR A 214 -1.90 17.82 -0.73
N TRP A 215 -2.54 17.18 -1.71
CA TRP A 215 -3.59 16.19 -1.46
C TRP A 215 -3.06 14.97 -0.69
N ILE A 216 -1.92 14.43 -1.10
CA ILE A 216 -1.30 13.27 -0.44
C ILE A 216 -0.88 13.63 0.99
N ASP A 217 -0.21 14.78 1.18
CA ASP A 217 0.26 15.22 2.49
C ASP A 217 -0.91 15.50 3.46
N ALA A 218 -2.05 15.98 2.96
CA ALA A 218 -3.22 16.29 3.78
C ALA A 218 -4.06 15.06 4.15
N PHE A 219 -4.25 14.13 3.22
CA PHE A 219 -5.26 13.07 3.37
C PHE A 219 -4.71 11.64 3.37
N LEU A 220 -3.53 11.42 2.78
CA LEU A 220 -2.95 10.10 2.56
C LEU A 220 -1.50 9.98 3.06
N PRO A 221 -1.08 10.64 4.16
CA PRO A 221 0.31 10.58 4.60
C PRO A 221 0.66 9.17 5.04
N ASN A 222 1.76 8.62 4.50
CA ASN A 222 2.25 7.26 4.82
C ASN A 222 1.22 6.14 4.59
N ILE A 223 0.20 6.37 3.76
CA ILE A 223 -0.79 5.36 3.44
C ILE A 223 -0.26 4.46 2.33
N ILE A 224 -0.17 3.17 2.62
CA ILE A 224 0.00 2.12 1.63
C ILE A 224 -1.30 1.31 1.63
N ASN A 225 -1.98 1.24 0.50
CA ASN A 225 -3.14 0.37 0.38
C ASN A 225 -2.79 -0.90 -0.38
N ILE A 226 -3.50 -1.97 -0.03
CA ILE A 226 -3.58 -3.20 -0.82
C ILE A 226 -5.01 -3.37 -1.33
N ARG A 227 -5.14 -3.69 -2.62
CA ARG A 227 -6.36 -4.22 -3.22
C ARG A 227 -6.11 -5.65 -3.64
N VAL A 228 -6.99 -6.56 -3.27
CA VAL A 228 -6.97 -7.96 -3.71
C VAL A 228 -8.24 -8.21 -4.51
N TYR A 229 -8.07 -8.64 -5.76
CA TYR A 229 -9.13 -8.93 -6.72
C TYR A 229 -9.31 -10.45 -6.81
N PRO A 230 -10.22 -11.05 -6.02
CA PRO A 230 -10.39 -12.50 -5.94
C PRO A 230 -11.17 -13.10 -7.12
N PHE A 231 -11.89 -12.29 -7.90
CA PHE A 231 -12.73 -12.76 -9.01
C PHE A 231 -12.19 -12.24 -10.33
N SER A 232 -11.67 -13.14 -11.18
CA SER A 232 -11.06 -12.76 -12.46
C SER A 232 -12.03 -12.14 -13.47
N SER A 233 -13.35 -12.35 -13.30
CA SER A 233 -14.39 -11.78 -14.15
C SER A 233 -14.97 -10.46 -13.62
N GLU A 234 -14.75 -10.12 -12.35
CA GLU A 234 -15.41 -9.00 -11.67
C GLU A 234 -14.38 -7.97 -11.18
N MET A 235 -14.02 -7.03 -12.05
CA MET A 235 -12.94 -6.06 -11.78
C MET A 235 -13.30 -4.96 -10.77
N ASP A 236 -14.59 -4.76 -10.47
CA ASP A 236 -15.07 -3.82 -9.47
C ASP A 236 -15.16 -4.44 -8.06
N GLU A 237 -15.02 -5.76 -7.96
CA GLU A 237 -15.10 -6.55 -6.73
C GLU A 237 -13.71 -6.84 -6.16
N HIS A 238 -13.40 -6.22 -5.03
CA HIS A 238 -12.13 -6.44 -4.35
C HIS A 238 -12.23 -6.22 -2.85
N LEU A 239 -11.31 -6.87 -2.15
CA LEU A 239 -11.02 -6.53 -0.76
C LEU A 239 -9.94 -5.45 -0.77
N PHE A 240 -10.10 -4.47 0.10
CA PHE A 240 -9.19 -3.34 0.20
C PHE A 240 -8.82 -3.11 1.66
N GLY A 241 -7.59 -2.73 1.93
CA GLY A 241 -7.11 -2.43 3.27
C GLY A 241 -5.84 -1.58 3.25
N HIS A 242 -5.54 -1.01 4.40
CA HIS A 242 -4.30 -0.28 4.63
C HIS A 242 -3.22 -1.23 5.20
N LEU A 243 -1.99 -1.09 4.73
CA LEU A 243 -0.82 -1.81 5.23
C LEU A 243 0.10 -0.84 5.97
N ASP A 244 0.44 -1.18 7.21
CA ASP A 244 1.47 -0.47 7.96
C ASP A 244 2.87 -0.85 7.45
N SER A 245 3.66 0.15 7.07
CA SER A 245 5.04 -0.02 6.60
C SER A 245 5.94 -0.83 7.55
N SER A 246 5.69 -0.78 8.86
CA SER A 246 6.47 -1.49 9.88
C SER A 246 6.28 -3.00 9.86
N ASN A 247 5.17 -3.47 9.29
CA ASN A 247 4.78 -4.89 9.25
C ASN A 247 5.23 -5.61 7.97
N PHE A 248 5.93 -4.93 7.06
CA PHE A 248 6.50 -5.56 5.87
C PHE A 248 7.76 -6.35 6.20
N SER A 249 7.93 -7.50 5.54
CA SER A 249 9.17 -8.28 5.58
C SER A 249 10.38 -7.52 5.00
N ILE A 250 10.13 -6.66 4.00
CA ILE A 250 11.09 -5.71 3.44
C ILE A 250 10.70 -4.32 3.92
N GLN A 251 11.44 -3.79 4.90
CA GLN A 251 11.13 -2.50 5.52
C GLN A 251 11.34 -1.30 4.59
N ASP A 252 12.24 -1.39 3.60
CA ASP A 252 12.40 -0.33 2.60
C ASP A 252 11.31 -0.44 1.52
N PRO A 253 10.40 0.56 1.41
CA PRO A 253 9.36 0.55 0.40
C PRO A 253 9.93 0.52 -1.03
N THR A 254 11.09 1.13 -1.26
CA THR A 254 11.71 1.14 -2.60
C THR A 254 12.14 -0.26 -3.00
N ALA A 255 12.84 -0.97 -2.11
CA ALA A 255 13.21 -2.37 -2.30
C ALA A 255 11.99 -3.29 -2.43
N PHE A 256 10.91 -3.04 -1.67
CA PHE A 256 9.66 -3.78 -1.79
C PHE A 256 9.06 -3.65 -3.20
N HIS A 257 8.86 -2.41 -3.68
CA HIS A 257 8.32 -2.15 -5.03
C HIS A 257 9.26 -2.61 -6.14
N PHE A 258 10.57 -2.65 -5.92
CA PHE A 258 11.51 -3.24 -6.87
C PHE A 258 11.37 -4.77 -6.95
N THR A 259 11.15 -5.43 -5.81
CA THR A 259 11.09 -6.89 -5.72
C THR A 259 9.77 -7.45 -6.22
N TYR A 260 8.65 -6.85 -5.80
CA TYR A 260 7.31 -7.36 -6.08
C TYR A 260 6.54 -6.52 -7.11
N GLY A 261 6.92 -5.26 -7.32
CA GLY A 261 6.16 -4.32 -8.12
C GLY A 261 4.91 -3.80 -7.40
N SER A 262 4.35 -2.69 -7.90
CA SER A 262 3.07 -2.15 -7.43
C SER A 262 1.87 -2.94 -7.98
N PHE A 263 2.08 -3.73 -9.05
CA PHE A 263 1.09 -4.66 -9.62
C PHE A 263 1.77 -6.01 -9.92
N PRO A 264 1.99 -6.86 -8.90
CA PRO A 264 2.64 -8.15 -9.06
C PRO A 264 1.92 -9.03 -10.08
N THR A 265 2.68 -9.85 -10.82
CA THR A 265 2.14 -10.83 -11.77
C THR A 265 1.56 -12.07 -11.10
N GLU A 266 1.98 -12.37 -9.89
CA GLU A 266 1.53 -13.53 -9.12
C GLU A 266 0.30 -13.16 -8.26
N GLU A 267 -0.50 -14.17 -7.91
CA GLU A 267 -1.59 -14.01 -6.96
C GLU A 267 -1.09 -14.09 -5.53
N PHE A 268 -1.58 -13.20 -4.68
CA PHE A 268 -1.27 -13.23 -3.25
C PHE A 268 -2.53 -13.58 -2.47
N THR A 269 -2.31 -14.18 -1.31
CA THR A 269 -3.35 -14.44 -0.33
C THR A 269 -3.30 -13.39 0.76
N MET A 270 -4.45 -12.84 1.11
CA MET A 270 -4.62 -11.93 2.23
C MET A 270 -5.59 -12.52 3.25
N ILE A 271 -5.26 -12.40 4.52
CA ILE A 271 -6.18 -12.59 5.65
C ILE A 271 -6.30 -11.25 6.36
N GLY A 272 -7.53 -10.79 6.56
CA GLY A 272 -7.79 -9.54 7.27
C GLY A 272 -9.08 -9.59 8.08
N VAL A 273 -9.14 -8.73 9.11
CA VAL A 273 -10.37 -8.50 9.88
C VAL A 273 -11.33 -7.70 9.03
N VAL A 274 -12.58 -8.13 8.91
CA VAL A 274 -13.61 -7.36 8.21
C VAL A 274 -13.95 -6.12 9.04
N THR A 275 -13.78 -4.93 8.46
CA THR A 275 -14.04 -3.66 9.16
C THR A 275 -15.22 -2.89 8.57
N SER A 276 -15.52 -3.09 7.28
CA SER A 276 -16.72 -2.52 6.66
C SER A 276 -17.18 -3.35 5.47
N VAL A 277 -18.51 -3.57 5.40
CA VAL A 277 -19.19 -4.22 4.28
C VAL A 277 -20.31 -3.28 3.80
N PRO A 278 -20.00 -2.26 2.97
CA PRO A 278 -20.98 -1.29 2.50
C PRO A 278 -22.21 -1.93 1.87
N SER A 279 -23.40 -1.45 2.15
CA SER A 279 -24.61 -1.89 1.46
C SER A 279 -24.73 -1.22 0.09
N LYS A 280 -25.56 -1.79 -0.80
CA LYS A 280 -25.93 -1.14 -2.06
C LYS A 280 -26.89 0.05 -1.82
N GLU A 281 -27.69 -0.08 -0.77
CA GLU A 281 -28.65 0.92 -0.30
C GLU A 281 -27.97 1.89 0.68
N ASP A 282 -28.56 3.08 0.83
CA ASP A 282 -28.07 4.11 1.73
C ASP A 282 -28.14 3.65 3.20
N GLU A 283 -27.25 4.19 4.04
CA GLU A 283 -27.25 3.87 5.46
C GLU A 283 -28.47 4.49 6.16
N GLU A 284 -29.18 3.68 6.96
CA GLU A 284 -30.29 4.14 7.78
C GLU A 284 -29.82 5.03 8.95
N PHE A 285 -28.59 4.80 9.43
CA PHE A 285 -28.03 5.58 10.51
C PHE A 285 -27.63 6.97 10.01
N LYS A 286 -28.40 7.98 10.42
CA LYS A 286 -28.10 9.39 10.19
C LYS A 286 -27.54 10.01 11.45
N PRO A 287 -26.23 10.26 11.52
CA PRO A 287 -25.69 11.00 12.64
C PRO A 287 -26.22 12.42 12.62
N LEU A 288 -26.39 13.04 13.80
CA LEU A 288 -26.97 14.39 13.95
C LEU A 288 -28.48 14.45 13.67
N PHE A 289 -29.16 13.31 13.50
CA PHE A 289 -30.62 13.27 13.36
C PHE A 289 -31.33 13.92 14.55
N GLU A 290 -30.72 13.90 15.75
CA GLU A 290 -31.22 14.60 16.93
C GLU A 290 -31.39 16.12 16.74
N PHE A 291 -30.70 16.71 15.76
CA PHE A 291 -30.78 18.14 15.43
C PHE A 291 -31.73 18.45 14.25
N GLU A 292 -32.36 17.44 13.63
CA GLU A 292 -33.34 17.62 12.53
C GLU A 292 -34.76 17.94 13.08
N LYS A 293 -34.87 18.91 13.98
CA LYS A 293 -36.14 19.37 14.57
C LYS A 293 -36.42 20.83 14.23
N ASP A 294 -37.71 21.20 14.15
CA ASP A 294 -38.16 22.54 13.74
C ASP A 294 -37.65 23.66 14.67
N GLU A 295 -37.50 23.36 15.97
CA GLU A 295 -36.99 24.30 16.96
C GLU A 295 -35.80 23.69 17.73
N LEU A 296 -34.62 24.27 17.50
CA LEU A 296 -33.40 24.02 18.27
C LEU A 296 -33.18 25.15 19.27
N GLU A 297 -32.82 24.79 20.51
CA GLU A 297 -32.30 25.76 21.48
C GLU A 297 -30.96 26.33 21.01
N ASP A 298 -30.59 27.52 21.50
CA ASP A 298 -29.37 28.21 21.04
C ASP A 298 -28.09 27.37 21.24
N HIS A 299 -28.01 26.61 22.33
CA HIS A 299 -26.87 25.73 22.60
C HIS A 299 -26.81 24.53 21.63
N GLU A 300 -27.97 23.97 21.25
CA GLU A 300 -28.07 22.88 20.29
C GLU A 300 -27.72 23.34 18.87
N ARG A 301 -28.03 24.59 18.51
CA ARG A 301 -27.64 25.19 17.22
C ARG A 301 -26.12 25.29 17.09
N VAL A 302 -25.45 25.72 18.16
CA VAL A 302 -23.99 25.82 18.19
C VAL A 302 -23.35 24.43 18.12
N GLU A 303 -23.87 23.45 18.87
CA GLU A 303 -23.40 22.08 18.81
C GLU A 303 -23.60 21.46 17.42
N SER A 304 -24.79 21.59 16.83
CA SER A 304 -25.11 21.11 15.49
C SER A 304 -24.19 21.71 14.44
N ALA A 305 -23.94 23.03 14.50
CA ALA A 305 -23.01 23.69 13.60
C ALA A 305 -21.58 23.14 13.75
N PHE A 306 -21.10 22.99 14.99
CA PHE A 306 -19.75 22.48 15.25
C PHE A 306 -19.57 21.02 14.81
N ARG A 307 -20.49 20.14 15.19
CA ARG A 307 -20.47 18.72 14.79
C ARG A 307 -20.71 18.57 13.28
N GLY A 308 -21.52 19.44 12.69
CA GLY A 308 -21.77 19.51 11.25
C GLY A 308 -20.52 19.85 10.45
N MET A 309 -19.56 20.61 10.99
CA MET A 309 -18.27 20.83 10.32
C MET A 309 -17.52 19.51 10.10
N PHE A 310 -17.50 18.61 11.09
CA PHE A 310 -16.88 17.29 10.95
C PHE A 310 -17.60 16.45 9.87
N ARG A 311 -18.93 16.54 9.78
CA ARG A 311 -19.69 15.91 8.69
C ARG A 311 -19.36 16.46 7.32
N GLY A 312 -19.01 17.75 7.23
CA GLY A 312 -18.46 18.33 6.00
C GLY A 312 -17.14 17.67 5.56
N PHE A 313 -16.35 17.14 6.50
CA PHE A 313 -15.12 16.38 6.21
C PHE A 313 -15.38 14.91 5.87
N ASP A 314 -16.50 14.30 6.28
CA ASP A 314 -16.85 12.91 5.94
C ASP A 314 -16.84 12.68 4.41
N GLY A 315 -17.30 13.67 3.63
CA GLY A 315 -17.27 13.59 2.17
C GLY A 315 -15.85 13.48 1.62
N MET A 316 -14.90 14.22 2.22
CA MET A 316 -13.48 14.13 1.86
C MET A 316 -12.87 12.81 2.32
N GLU A 317 -13.19 12.34 3.53
CA GLU A 317 -12.75 11.01 4.01
C GLU A 317 -13.31 9.87 3.15
N ALA A 318 -14.56 9.97 2.70
CA ALA A 318 -15.19 8.99 1.80
C ALA A 318 -14.50 8.93 0.43
N MET A 319 -14.04 10.08 -0.09
CA MET A 319 -13.22 10.13 -1.32
C MET A 319 -11.90 9.37 -1.14
N VAL A 320 -11.31 9.43 0.05
CA VAL A 320 -9.98 8.91 0.35
C VAL A 320 -10.02 7.42 0.73
N ARG A 321 -10.98 6.99 1.55
CA ARG A 321 -11.14 5.58 1.94
C ARG A 321 -11.54 4.70 0.77
N THR A 322 -12.19 5.24 -0.28
CA THR A 322 -12.63 4.53 -1.51
C THR A 322 -13.42 3.22 -1.30
N CYS A 323 -13.84 2.91 -0.07
CA CYS A 323 -14.62 1.72 0.24
C CYS A 323 -16.11 2.01 0.02
N ARG A 324 -16.62 1.49 -1.09
CA ARG A 324 -18.03 1.59 -1.51
C ARG A 324 -18.46 0.25 -2.08
N TYR A 325 -19.76 -0.03 -2.08
CA TYR A 325 -20.28 -1.24 -2.71
C TYR A 325 -19.73 -1.39 -4.15
N PRO A 326 -19.27 -2.60 -4.58
CA PRO A 326 -19.32 -3.89 -3.88
C PRO A 326 -18.10 -4.22 -3.00
N ARG A 327 -17.16 -3.29 -2.85
CA ARG A 327 -15.87 -3.47 -2.16
C ARG A 327 -16.08 -3.77 -0.67
N VAL A 328 -15.08 -4.42 -0.06
CA VAL A 328 -15.06 -4.76 1.36
C VAL A 328 -13.78 -4.21 1.98
N LEU A 329 -13.91 -3.44 3.07
CA LEU A 329 -12.76 -2.93 3.82
C LEU A 329 -12.32 -3.97 4.84
N VAL A 330 -11.02 -4.26 4.83
CA VAL A 330 -10.39 -5.14 5.80
C VAL A 330 -9.22 -4.43 6.47
N HIS A 331 -8.93 -4.82 7.71
CA HIS A 331 -7.63 -4.61 8.35
C HIS A 331 -6.75 -5.82 8.04
N PRO A 332 -5.81 -5.75 7.09
CA PRO A 332 -4.96 -6.87 6.74
C PRO A 332 -4.12 -7.31 7.94
N ILE A 333 -4.12 -8.61 8.22
CA ILE A 333 -3.27 -9.23 9.24
C ILE A 333 -2.09 -9.89 8.56
N LEU A 334 -2.35 -10.65 7.49
CA LEU A 334 -1.35 -11.42 6.75
C LEU A 334 -1.50 -11.16 5.27
N VAL A 335 -0.37 -10.94 4.59
CA VAL A 335 -0.27 -11.02 3.12
C VAL A 335 0.89 -11.96 2.79
N TYR A 336 0.60 -13.01 2.05
CA TYR A 336 1.59 -14.03 1.72
C TYR A 336 1.38 -14.63 0.33
N ARG A 337 2.42 -15.26 -0.21
CA ARG A 337 2.32 -16.19 -1.33
C ARG A 337 2.40 -17.62 -0.82
N GLN A 338 1.64 -18.50 -1.44
CA GLN A 338 1.75 -19.94 -1.20
C GLN A 338 2.44 -20.59 -2.39
N THR A 339 3.38 -21.50 -2.12
CA THR A 339 4.04 -22.26 -3.17
C THR A 339 3.93 -23.75 -2.88
N LEU A 340 3.34 -24.47 -3.85
CA LEU A 340 3.29 -25.92 -3.83
C LEU A 340 4.64 -26.50 -4.29
N PRO A 341 5.11 -27.62 -3.71
CA PRO A 341 6.30 -28.29 -4.18
C PRO A 341 6.19 -28.63 -5.67
N ASN A 342 7.11 -28.09 -6.46
CA ASN A 342 7.16 -28.40 -7.87
C ASN A 342 7.85 -29.76 -8.09
N LYS A 343 7.06 -30.78 -8.37
CA LYS A 343 7.56 -32.15 -8.61
C LYS A 343 8.48 -32.23 -9.84
N SER A 344 8.37 -31.32 -10.82
CA SER A 344 9.25 -31.35 -12.00
C SER A 344 10.68 -30.87 -11.72
N ILE A 345 10.88 -30.10 -10.64
CA ILE A 345 12.20 -29.59 -10.21
C ILE A 345 12.85 -30.56 -9.21
N LYS A 346 12.07 -31.48 -8.63
CA LYS A 346 12.56 -32.41 -7.62
C LYS A 346 13.63 -33.33 -8.23
N GLN A 347 14.89 -33.06 -7.92
CA GLN A 347 15.99 -33.96 -8.23
C GLN A 347 15.93 -35.12 -7.24
N ASP A 348 15.69 -36.32 -7.74
CA ASP A 348 15.90 -37.53 -6.97
C ASP A 348 17.41 -37.74 -6.84
N TYR A 349 18.00 -37.21 -5.77
CA TYR A 349 19.33 -37.60 -5.35
C TYR A 349 19.27 -39.08 -4.95
N LYS A 350 19.79 -39.94 -5.82
CA LYS A 350 20.02 -41.36 -5.53
C LYS A 350 21.26 -41.54 -4.67
#